data_AF-A0A4U8SU61-F1
#
_entry.id   AF-A0A4U8SU61-F1
#
_cell.length_a   1.000
_cell.length_b   1.000
_cell.length_c   1.000
_cell.angle_alpha   90.00
_cell.angle_beta   90.00
_cell.angle_gamma   90.00
#
_symmetry.space_group_name_H-M   'P 1'
#
loop_
_entity.id
_entity.type
_entity.pdbx_description
1 polymer ?
#
loop_
_entity_poly.entity_id
_entity_poly.type
_entity_poly.pdbx_seq_one_letter_code
_entity_poly.pdbx_strand_id
1 'polypeptide(L)'
;MSIDENISEELTLEMSLEEMALEVIDMLGVALYFAGAKKKHIDELIELYSEQMDKFYAKLPEDANYGQEEMIGIIKSLKKDYPQFFIKT
;
A
#
# COMPACT_ATOMS: atom_id res chain seq x y z
N MET A 1 21.80 30.52 -10.17
CA MET A 1 20.81 29.98 -9.23
C MET A 1 21.13 30.49 -7.85
N SER A 2 20.20 31.26 -7.30
CA SER A 2 20.27 31.77 -5.94
C SER A 2 19.82 30.68 -4.96
N ILE A 3 20.29 30.74 -3.71
CA ILE A 3 19.98 29.75 -2.67
C ILE A 3 18.45 29.63 -2.45
N ASP A 4 17.71 30.73 -2.64
CA ASP A 4 16.23 30.75 -2.55
C ASP A 4 15.51 29.96 -3.65
N GLU A 5 16.08 29.83 -4.86
CA GLU A 5 15.45 29.07 -5.95
C GLU A 5 15.53 27.55 -5.68
N ASN A 6 16.68 27.07 -5.20
CA ASN A 6 16.89 25.65 -4.85
C ASN A 6 15.97 25.17 -3.72
N ILE A 7 15.74 26.01 -2.69
CA ILE A 7 14.84 25.67 -1.57
C ILE A 7 13.40 25.53 -2.07
N SER A 8 12.97 26.36 -3.02
CA SER A 8 11.62 26.29 -3.58
C SER A 8 11.39 25.02 -4.42
N GLU A 9 12.39 24.60 -5.20
CA GLU A 9 12.30 23.40 -6.03
C GLU A 9 12.29 22.13 -5.18
N GLU A 10 13.12 22.06 -4.14
CA GLU A 10 13.16 20.95 -3.17
C GLU A 10 11.81 20.79 -2.43
N LEU A 11 11.23 21.89 -1.93
CA LEU A 11 9.91 21.89 -1.30
C LEU A 11 8.80 21.41 -2.25
N THR A 12 8.83 21.83 -3.52
CA THR A 12 7.83 21.37 -4.51
C THR A 12 7.95 19.88 -4.83
N LEU A 13 9.18 19.34 -4.84
CA LEU A 13 9.43 17.91 -5.06
C LEU A 13 8.95 17.08 -3.88
N GLU A 14 9.21 17.51 -2.65
CA GLU A 14 8.71 16.84 -1.45
C GLU A 14 7.18 16.76 -1.41
N MET A 15 6.50 17.88 -1.70
CA MET A 15 5.04 17.92 -1.80
C MET A 15 4.51 16.96 -2.86
N SER A 16 5.14 16.90 -4.03
CA SER A 16 4.76 15.98 -5.10
C SER A 16 4.93 14.51 -4.69
N LEU A 17 5.97 14.17 -3.95
CA LEU A 17 6.21 12.80 -3.48
C LEU A 17 5.17 12.38 -2.44
N GLU A 18 4.79 13.28 -1.54
CA GLU A 18 3.75 13.04 -0.55
C GLU A 18 2.38 12.79 -1.21
N GLU A 19 2.01 13.62 -2.20
CA GLU A 19 0.78 13.44 -2.97
C GLU A 19 0.75 12.08 -3.69
N MET A 20 1.86 11.68 -4.31
CA MET A 20 1.98 10.36 -4.96
C MET A 20 1.87 9.21 -3.95
N ALA A 21 2.45 9.34 -2.76
CA ALA A 21 2.35 8.32 -1.71
C ALA A 21 0.90 8.15 -1.24
N LEU A 22 0.17 9.26 -1.06
CA LEU A 22 -1.25 9.25 -0.73
C LEU A 22 -2.08 8.58 -1.83
N GLU A 23 -1.81 8.89 -3.10
CA GLU A 23 -2.52 8.27 -4.22
C GLU A 23 -2.30 6.74 -4.26
N VAL A 24 -1.09 6.26 -3.96
CA VAL A 24 -0.80 4.82 -3.88
C VAL A 24 -1.59 4.15 -2.75
N ILE A 25 -1.68 4.80 -1.58
CA ILE A 25 -2.47 4.30 -0.44
C ILE A 25 -3.96 4.24 -0.81
N ASP A 26 -4.49 5.26 -1.46
CA ASP A 26 -5.87 5.29 -1.93
C ASP A 26 -6.15 4.18 -2.94
N MET A 27 -5.25 3.96 -3.90
CA MET A 27 -5.36 2.86 -4.85
C MET A 27 -5.35 1.48 -4.17
N LEU A 28 -4.55 1.29 -3.11
CA LEU A 28 -4.59 0.08 -2.30
C LEU A 28 -5.95 -0.08 -1.59
N GLY A 29 -6.48 1.01 -1.02
CA GLY A 29 -7.82 1.01 -0.41
C GLY A 29 -8.91 0.62 -1.41
N VAL A 30 -8.83 1.13 -2.64
CA VAL A 30 -9.72 0.75 -3.76
C VAL A 30 -9.57 -0.74 -4.11
N ALA A 31 -8.35 -1.24 -4.22
CA ALA A 31 -8.10 -2.65 -4.50
C ALA A 31 -8.68 -3.57 -3.40
N LEU A 32 -8.50 -3.20 -2.13
CA LEU A 32 -9.08 -3.92 -0.99
C LEU A 32 -10.62 -3.88 -1.01
N TYR A 33 -11.20 -2.73 -1.33
CA TYR A 33 -12.65 -2.60 -1.49
C TYR A 33 -13.19 -3.55 -2.56
N PHE A 34 -12.56 -3.60 -3.74
CA PHE A 34 -12.95 -4.50 -4.81
C PHE A 34 -12.62 -5.98 -4.52
N ALA A 35 -11.65 -6.24 -3.64
CA ALA A 35 -11.47 -7.55 -3.06
C ALA A 35 -12.61 -7.91 -2.08
N GLY A 36 -13.51 -7.01 -1.72
CA GLY A 36 -14.64 -7.28 -0.83
C GLY A 36 -14.37 -6.95 0.63
N ALA A 37 -13.38 -6.10 0.92
CA ALA A 37 -13.20 -5.51 2.24
C ALA A 37 -14.43 -4.66 2.59
N LYS A 38 -14.85 -4.72 3.87
CA LYS A 38 -15.88 -3.82 4.39
C LYS A 38 -15.27 -2.42 4.52
N LYS A 39 -15.93 -1.40 3.96
CA LYS A 39 -15.44 0.00 3.95
C LYS A 39 -14.88 0.49 5.28
N LYS A 40 -15.54 0.15 6.40
CA LYS A 40 -15.14 0.55 7.75
C LYS A 40 -13.81 -0.06 8.26
N HIS A 41 -13.24 -1.03 7.55
CA HIS A 41 -12.00 -1.72 7.89
C HIS A 41 -10.90 -1.51 6.84
N ILE A 42 -11.07 -0.59 5.88
CA ILE A 42 -10.07 -0.36 4.83
C ILE A 42 -8.77 0.15 5.42
N ASP A 43 -8.82 1.17 6.28
CA ASP A 43 -7.62 1.76 6.90
C ASP A 43 -6.86 0.71 7.74
N GLU A 44 -7.59 -0.07 8.54
CA GLU A 44 -7.03 -1.18 9.32
C GLU A 44 -6.38 -2.25 8.42
N LEU A 45 -6.99 -2.55 7.27
CA LEU A 45 -6.43 -3.50 6.31
C LEU A 45 -5.20 -2.96 5.58
N ILE A 46 -5.05 -1.64 5.41
CA ILE A 46 -3.85 -1.02 4.84
C ILE A 46 -2.67 -1.16 5.81
N GLU A 47 -2.91 -0.96 7.10
CA GLU A 47 -1.88 -1.21 8.13
C GLU A 47 -1.46 -2.69 8.13
N LEU A 48 -2.44 -3.60 8.17
CA LEU A 48 -2.19 -5.04 8.13
C LEU A 48 -1.52 -5.51 6.83
N TYR A 49 -1.79 -4.83 5.71
CA TYR A 49 -1.12 -5.08 4.45
C TYR A 49 0.39 -4.88 4.59
N SER A 50 0.81 -3.80 5.25
CA SER A 50 2.22 -3.48 5.47
C SER A 50 2.91 -4.56 6.30
N GLU A 51 2.25 -5.05 7.36
CA GLU A 51 2.77 -6.17 8.16
C GLU A 51 2.87 -7.49 7.38
N GLN A 52 1.91 -7.76 6.49
CA GLN A 52 1.93 -8.95 5.64
C GLN A 52 2.99 -8.85 4.56
N MET A 53 3.24 -7.65 4.06
CA MET A 53 4.31 -7.36 3.10
C MET A 53 5.68 -7.69 3.70
N ASP A 54 5.96 -7.30 4.94
CA ASP A 54 7.21 -7.66 5.63
C ASP A 54 7.39 -9.18 5.77
N LYS A 55 6.32 -9.89 6.15
CA LYS A 55 6.31 -11.36 6.23
C LYS A 55 6.49 -12.02 4.87
N PHE A 56 6.03 -11.36 3.81
CA PHE A 56 6.17 -11.83 2.44
C PHE A 56 7.61 -11.65 1.96
N TYR A 57 8.20 -10.46 2.12
CA TYR A 57 9.60 -10.18 1.79
C TYR A 57 10.58 -11.09 2.54
N ALA A 58 10.33 -11.39 3.81
CA ALA A 58 11.16 -12.31 4.59
C ALA A 58 11.26 -13.73 4.00
N LYS A 59 10.36 -14.10 3.08
CA LYS A 59 10.32 -15.42 2.43
C LYS A 59 10.80 -15.39 0.99
N LEU A 60 11.08 -14.21 0.45
CA LEU A 60 11.49 -14.04 -0.93
C LEU A 60 13.02 -14.15 -1.08
N PRO A 61 13.50 -14.63 -2.23
CA PRO A 61 14.89 -14.42 -2.65
C PRO A 61 15.27 -12.93 -2.61
N GLU A 62 16.55 -12.63 -2.39
CA GLU A 62 17.06 -11.25 -2.37
C GLU A 62 16.82 -10.48 -3.69
N ASP A 63 16.59 -11.17 -4.80
CA ASP A 63 16.32 -10.63 -6.13
C ASP A 63 14.84 -10.66 -6.54
N ALA A 64 13.94 -11.00 -5.61
CA ALA A 64 12.52 -11.03 -5.92
C ALA A 64 11.97 -9.62 -6.18
N ASN A 65 11.29 -9.49 -7.31
CA ASN A 65 10.60 -8.26 -7.66
C ASN A 65 9.25 -8.19 -6.94
N TYR A 66 8.95 -7.03 -6.37
CA TYR A 66 7.61 -6.73 -5.89
C TYR A 66 6.79 -6.11 -7.01
N GLY A 67 5.65 -6.73 -7.31
CA GLY A 67 4.71 -6.26 -8.32
C GLY A 67 3.29 -6.71 -8.03
N GLN A 68 2.48 -6.75 -9.09
CA GLN A 68 1.03 -6.98 -8.96
C GLN A 68 0.70 -8.37 -8.40
N GLU A 69 1.46 -9.40 -8.77
CA GLU A 69 1.22 -10.77 -8.29
C GLU A 69 1.45 -10.90 -6.79
N GLU A 70 2.50 -10.24 -6.28
CA GLU A 70 2.82 -10.17 -4.86
C GLU A 70 1.73 -9.41 -4.11
N MET A 71 1.27 -8.27 -4.64
CA MET A 71 0.15 -7.53 -4.07
C MET A 71 -1.13 -8.38 -3.98
N ILE A 72 -1.46 -9.10 -5.05
CA ILE A 72 -2.61 -10.03 -5.07
C ILE A 72 -2.42 -11.14 -4.02
N GLY A 73 -1.21 -11.67 -3.89
CA GLY A 73 -0.85 -12.67 -2.89
C GLY A 73 -1.07 -12.18 -1.46
N ILE A 74 -0.66 -10.95 -1.16
CA ILE A 74 -0.87 -10.31 0.14
C ILE A 74 -2.36 -10.06 0.40
N ILE A 75 -3.12 -9.55 -0.57
CA ILE A 75 -4.57 -9.35 -0.40
C ILE A 75 -5.28 -10.69 -0.13
N LYS A 76 -4.85 -11.77 -0.79
CA LYS A 76 -5.35 -13.13 -0.52
C LYS A 76 -4.99 -13.61 0.89
N SER A 77 -3.80 -13.32 1.41
CA SER A 77 -3.43 -13.67 2.79
C SER A 77 -4.25 -12.88 3.80
N LEU A 78 -4.49 -11.58 3.56
CA LEU A 78 -5.38 -10.76 4.39
C LEU A 78 -6.79 -11.34 4.48
N LYS A 79 -7.35 -11.79 3.35
CA LYS A 79 -8.66 -12.46 3.34
C LYS A 79 -8.70 -13.74 4.16
N LYS A 80 -7.63 -14.52 4.10
CA LYS A 80 -7.50 -15.79 4.82
C LYS A 80 -7.34 -15.56 6.32
N ASP A 81 -6.50 -14.61 6.69
CA ASP A 81 -6.08 -14.38 8.07
C ASP A 81 -7.08 -13.49 8.84
N TYR A 82 -7.77 -12.59 8.13
CA TYR A 82 -8.75 -11.65 8.71
C TYR A 82 -10.13 -11.71 8.01
N PRO A 83 -10.77 -12.89 7.89
CA PRO A 83 -12.02 -13.04 7.15
C PRO A 83 -13.17 -12.18 7.71
N GLN A 84 -13.10 -11.78 8.99
CA GLN A 84 -14.08 -10.89 9.61
C GLN A 84 -14.14 -9.49 8.98
N PHE A 85 -13.06 -9.03 8.34
CA PHE A 85 -13.01 -7.73 7.67
C PHE A 85 -13.55 -7.76 6.25
N PHE A 86 -13.79 -8.94 5.70
CA PHE A 86 -14.33 -9.13 4.35
C PHE A 86 -15.81 -9.51 4.38
N ILE A 87 -16.49 -9.24 3.28
CA ILE A 87 -17.86 -9.70 3.05
C ILE A 87 -17.82 -11.22 2.87
N LYS A 88 -18.74 -11.94 3.54
CA LYS A 88 -18.95 -13.37 3.27
C LYS A 88 -19.61 -13.48 1.89
N THR A 89 -18.81 -13.80 0.88
CA THR A 89 -19.27 -14.30 -0.42
C THR A 89 -19.77 -15.73 -0.31
#